data_AF-A0A564VGI7-F1
#
_entry.id   AF-A0A564VGI7-F1
#
_cell.length_a   1.000
_cell.length_b   1.000
_cell.length_c   1.000
_cell.angle_alpha   90.00
_cell.angle_beta   90.00
_cell.angle_gamma   90.00
#
_symmetry.space_group_name_H-M   'P 1'
#
loop_
_entity.id
_entity.type
_entity.pdbx_description
1 polymer ?
#
loop_
_entity_poly.entity_id
_entity_poly.type
_entity_poly.pdbx_seq_one_letter_code
_entity_poly.pdbx_strand_id
1 'polypeptide(L)'
;MALFDDSMQSMYQELVPHQKQAYTFNQIWNQTYGASGSIALHPYYKNMYLRDVDYKKFGFSKFLTLVSKPEIKHQDRIDNFIYVSDAAAYQDALDAVNANTKHPQFIQLATIQNHMPYNNWYANNQFQDSDTSQLSGDERSSIDTYAKGVNITDQATTDFLNQLDQVNKPVTVIFYGDHLPGIYSTAASDPKNGVNLHETDYFIWSNQASESNGTKLDAKESSYTSSSFFMPLAAEHMNAKVSPYLEFLDTVHEEIPAMTRPVSSTSDQTGDNNNKTYLAADGTTVSYDPMSAKAKKLLEEYKLVQYDLTAGKGYLNDTKFFDVK
;
A
#
# COMPACT_ATOMS: atom_id res chain seq x y z
N MET A 1 0.57 3.06 -10.52
CA MET A 1 0.08 3.88 -11.66
C MET A 1 0.89 3.70 -12.95
N ALA A 2 1.76 2.69 -13.05
CA ALA A 2 2.66 2.54 -14.20
C ALA A 2 1.89 2.52 -15.53
N LEU A 3 0.85 1.70 -15.64
CA LEU A 3 0.13 1.48 -16.90
C LEU A 3 -0.87 2.58 -17.31
N PHE A 4 -1.05 3.62 -16.48
CA PHE A 4 -1.87 4.78 -16.85
C PHE A 4 -1.05 5.83 -17.62
N ASP A 5 -1.75 6.63 -18.41
CA ASP A 5 -1.20 7.83 -19.05
C ASP A 5 -0.57 8.77 -18.01
N ASP A 6 0.50 9.46 -18.38
CA ASP A 6 1.26 10.31 -17.47
C ASP A 6 0.47 11.52 -16.98
N SER A 7 -0.60 11.93 -17.68
CA SER A 7 -1.52 12.98 -17.24
C SER A 7 -2.32 12.63 -15.99
N MET A 8 -2.57 11.33 -15.73
CA MET A 8 -3.29 10.86 -14.54
C MET A 8 -2.46 11.15 -13.28
N GLN A 9 -2.75 12.17 -12.49
CA GLN A 9 -1.95 12.51 -11.30
C GLN A 9 -2.49 11.84 -10.03
N SER A 10 -3.82 11.67 -9.95
CA SER A 10 -4.50 11.18 -8.76
C SER A 10 -5.65 10.26 -9.17
N MET A 11 -5.45 8.95 -9.03
CA MET A 11 -6.50 7.95 -9.32
C MET A 11 -7.78 8.21 -8.52
N TYR A 12 -7.65 8.68 -7.29
CA TYR A 12 -8.76 8.98 -6.37
C TYR A 12 -9.56 10.23 -6.79
N GLN A 13 -8.97 11.14 -7.56
CA GLN A 13 -9.66 12.35 -8.02
C GLN A 13 -10.12 12.24 -9.48
N GLU A 14 -9.34 11.57 -10.32
CA GLU A 14 -9.51 11.59 -11.76
C GLU A 14 -10.13 10.31 -12.32
N LEU A 15 -10.06 9.18 -11.59
CA LEU A 15 -10.63 7.90 -12.02
C LEU A 15 -11.78 7.43 -11.14
N VAL A 16 -11.52 7.12 -9.87
CA VAL A 16 -12.44 6.35 -9.01
C VAL A 16 -13.83 6.99 -8.89
N PRO A 17 -13.98 8.32 -8.71
CA PRO A 17 -15.30 8.95 -8.64
C PRO A 17 -16.15 8.72 -9.91
N HIS A 18 -15.49 8.55 -11.05
CA HIS A 18 -16.10 8.42 -12.37
C HIS A 18 -16.32 6.96 -12.79
N GLN A 19 -15.74 5.99 -12.09
CA GLN A 19 -15.98 4.57 -12.37
C GLN A 19 -17.44 4.18 -12.11
N LYS A 20 -18.04 3.44 -13.06
CA LYS A 20 -19.36 2.84 -12.88
C LYS A 20 -19.34 1.75 -11.82
N GLN A 21 -18.32 0.90 -11.89
CA GLN A 21 -18.01 -0.15 -10.92
C GLN A 21 -16.50 -0.11 -10.68
N ALA A 22 -16.09 -0.08 -9.40
CA ALA A 22 -14.70 -0.14 -9.01
C ALA A 22 -14.45 -1.49 -8.35
N TYR A 23 -13.67 -2.36 -8.99
CA TYR A 23 -13.24 -3.61 -8.35
C TYR A 23 -12.21 -3.28 -7.26
N THR A 24 -12.43 -3.83 -6.07
CA THR A 24 -11.53 -3.70 -4.91
C THR A 24 -11.61 -4.95 -4.06
N PHE A 25 -10.50 -5.37 -3.46
CA PHE A 25 -10.41 -6.67 -2.80
C PHE A 25 -11.33 -6.83 -1.59
N ASN A 26 -11.65 -5.75 -0.88
CA ASN A 26 -12.63 -5.76 0.21
C ASN A 26 -14.01 -6.27 -0.23
N GLN A 27 -14.33 -6.17 -1.53
CA GLN A 27 -15.59 -6.68 -2.07
C GLN A 27 -15.70 -8.19 -2.01
N ILE A 28 -14.58 -8.94 -2.00
CA ILE A 28 -14.59 -10.40 -1.80
C ILE A 28 -15.26 -10.72 -0.45
N TRP A 29 -14.85 -10.03 0.62
CA TRP A 29 -15.47 -10.19 1.94
C TRP A 29 -16.91 -9.67 1.97
N ASN A 30 -17.20 -8.55 1.31
CA ASN A 30 -18.56 -8.00 1.25
C ASN A 30 -19.54 -8.93 0.53
N GLN A 31 -19.10 -9.66 -0.51
CA GLN A 31 -19.94 -10.64 -1.20
C GLN A 31 -20.35 -11.78 -0.27
N THR A 32 -19.44 -12.24 0.59
CA THR A 32 -19.73 -13.33 1.54
C THR A 32 -20.47 -12.86 2.79
N TYR A 33 -20.10 -11.72 3.36
CA TYR A 33 -20.53 -11.28 4.69
C TYR A 33 -21.36 -9.99 4.70
N GLY A 34 -21.65 -9.43 3.53
CA GLY A 34 -22.44 -8.21 3.40
C GLY A 34 -21.79 -7.00 4.09
N ALA A 35 -22.60 -6.19 4.77
CA ALA A 35 -22.16 -4.94 5.39
C ALA A 35 -21.18 -5.11 6.56
N SER A 36 -20.92 -6.32 7.06
CA SER A 36 -19.86 -6.55 8.06
C SER A 36 -18.56 -7.06 7.44
N GLY A 37 -18.52 -7.29 6.13
CA GLY A 37 -17.36 -7.86 5.43
C GLY A 37 -16.13 -6.96 5.39
N SER A 38 -16.31 -5.63 5.41
CA SER A 38 -15.18 -4.71 5.36
C SER A 38 -15.37 -3.41 6.14
N ILE A 39 -14.28 -2.87 6.67
CA ILE A 39 -14.21 -1.54 7.28
C ILE A 39 -12.94 -0.85 6.81
N ALA A 40 -12.99 0.47 6.72
CA ALA A 40 -11.81 1.29 6.57
C ALA A 40 -11.69 2.32 7.69
N LEU A 41 -10.45 2.64 8.04
CA LEU A 41 -10.06 3.52 9.13
C LEU A 41 -9.04 4.52 8.59
N HIS A 42 -9.19 5.80 8.94
CA HIS A 42 -8.18 6.81 8.67
C HIS A 42 -8.28 7.90 9.73
N PRO A 43 -7.26 8.13 10.57
CA PRO A 43 -7.32 9.10 11.65
C PRO A 43 -7.08 10.53 11.16
N TYR A 44 -7.75 10.90 10.07
CA TYR A 44 -7.72 12.23 9.48
C TYR A 44 -9.03 12.56 8.74
N TYR A 45 -9.15 13.74 8.14
CA TYR A 45 -10.37 14.16 7.47
C TYR A 45 -10.69 13.29 6.24
N LYS A 46 -11.93 12.76 6.20
CA LYS A 46 -12.40 11.84 5.16
C LYS A 46 -12.44 12.42 3.73
N ASN A 47 -12.49 13.74 3.58
CA ASN A 47 -12.55 14.40 2.28
C ASN A 47 -11.16 14.62 1.66
N MET A 48 -10.08 14.45 2.42
CA MET A 48 -8.73 14.51 1.87
C MET A 48 -8.59 13.42 0.81
N TYR A 49 -8.15 13.80 -0.40
CA TYR A 49 -8.11 12.95 -1.59
C TYR A 49 -9.46 12.31 -1.97
N LEU A 50 -10.60 12.94 -1.67
CA LEU A 50 -11.94 12.39 -1.98
C LEU A 50 -12.25 11.00 -1.41
N ARG A 51 -11.56 10.58 -0.34
CA ARG A 51 -11.77 9.25 0.25
C ARG A 51 -13.21 8.95 0.64
N ASP A 52 -14.00 9.95 1.02
CA ASP A 52 -15.42 9.76 1.36
C ASP A 52 -16.33 9.44 0.17
N VAL A 53 -15.91 9.79 -1.05
CA VAL A 53 -16.52 9.36 -2.31
C VAL A 53 -15.97 7.99 -2.70
N ASP A 54 -14.65 7.84 -2.70
CA ASP A 54 -13.97 6.65 -3.20
C ASP A 54 -14.25 5.42 -2.35
N TYR A 55 -14.25 5.54 -1.02
CA TYR A 55 -14.47 4.39 -0.14
C TYR A 55 -15.92 3.87 -0.24
N LYS A 56 -16.87 4.75 -0.59
CA LYS A 56 -18.23 4.34 -0.97
C LYS A 56 -18.24 3.61 -2.30
N LYS A 57 -17.47 4.07 -3.30
CA LYS A 57 -17.30 3.40 -4.60
C LYS A 57 -16.65 2.03 -4.47
N PHE A 58 -15.68 1.88 -3.57
CA PHE A 58 -15.06 0.60 -3.21
C PHE A 58 -16.00 -0.32 -2.42
N GLY A 59 -17.12 0.21 -1.91
CA GLY A 59 -18.12 -0.57 -1.20
C GLY A 59 -17.78 -0.86 0.26
N PHE A 60 -16.89 -0.09 0.89
CA PHE A 60 -16.72 -0.16 2.35
C PHE A 60 -18.04 0.19 3.03
N SER A 61 -18.50 -0.68 3.94
CA SER A 61 -19.73 -0.43 4.69
C SER A 61 -19.56 0.65 5.75
N LYS A 62 -18.32 0.81 6.25
CA LYS A 62 -17.92 1.80 7.23
C LYS A 62 -16.57 2.40 6.83
N PHE A 63 -16.50 3.73 6.88
CA PHE A 63 -15.25 4.48 6.82
C PHE A 63 -15.20 5.38 8.04
N LEU A 64 -14.42 4.98 9.05
CA LEU A 64 -14.29 5.70 10.32
C LEU A 64 -13.08 6.64 10.27
N THR A 65 -13.32 7.88 10.67
CA THR A 65 -12.36 8.97 10.65
C THR A 65 -12.58 9.94 11.81
N LEU A 66 -11.77 11.00 11.88
CA LEU A 66 -11.94 12.08 12.88
C LEU A 66 -13.28 12.84 12.74
N VAL A 67 -13.96 12.72 11.60
CA VAL A 67 -15.18 13.48 11.28
C VAL A 67 -16.28 12.60 10.65
N SER A 68 -16.21 11.29 10.88
CA SER A 68 -17.26 10.34 10.51
C SER A 68 -18.31 10.22 11.62
N LYS A 69 -19.36 9.43 11.40
CA LYS A 69 -20.33 9.08 12.45
C LYS A 69 -20.58 7.56 12.41
N PRO A 70 -20.16 6.78 13.43
CA PRO A 70 -19.33 7.20 14.56
C PRO A 70 -17.93 7.65 14.13
N GLU A 71 -17.24 8.42 14.98
CA GLU A 71 -15.82 8.78 14.82
C GLU A 71 -14.92 7.61 15.24
N ILE A 72 -13.65 7.67 14.88
CA ILE A 72 -12.63 6.82 15.51
C ILE A 72 -12.48 7.15 17.00
N LYS A 73 -12.15 6.16 17.82
CA LYS A 73 -12.15 6.28 19.27
C LYS A 73 -10.81 6.75 19.81
N HIS A 74 -9.71 6.27 19.25
CA HIS A 74 -8.36 6.55 19.75
C HIS A 74 -7.73 7.67 18.91
N GLN A 75 -7.43 8.80 19.55
CA GLN A 75 -7.01 10.03 18.84
C GLN A 75 -5.76 10.67 19.46
N ASP A 76 -5.03 9.92 20.29
CA ASP A 76 -3.85 10.41 20.99
C ASP A 76 -2.74 10.82 20.02
N ARG A 77 -2.02 11.87 20.40
CA ARG A 77 -0.91 12.49 19.63
C ARG A 77 0.36 12.45 20.46
N ILE A 78 1.49 12.67 19.80
CA ILE A 78 2.81 12.62 20.43
C ILE A 78 3.38 14.04 20.51
N ASP A 79 3.76 14.44 21.71
CA ASP A 79 4.37 15.73 22.00
C ASP A 79 3.63 16.90 21.32
N ASN A 80 4.33 17.67 20.49
CA ASN A 80 3.78 18.84 19.80
C ASN A 80 3.22 18.52 18.41
N PHE A 81 3.22 17.25 18.00
CA PHE A 81 2.80 16.88 16.66
C PHE A 81 1.27 16.87 16.49
N ILE A 82 0.80 17.33 15.34
CA ILE A 82 -0.63 17.62 15.11
C ILE A 82 -1.46 16.40 14.74
N TYR A 83 -0.82 15.33 14.25
CA TYR A 83 -1.52 14.15 13.78
C TYR A 83 -1.65 13.10 14.86
N VAL A 84 -2.71 12.29 14.74
CA VAL A 84 -2.94 11.12 15.58
C VAL A 84 -1.79 10.14 15.39
N SER A 85 -1.33 9.56 16.49
CA SER A 85 -0.26 8.58 16.52
C SER A 85 -0.65 7.26 15.87
N ASP A 86 0.35 6.53 15.35
CA ASP A 86 0.15 5.19 14.81
C ASP A 86 -0.29 4.23 15.91
N ALA A 87 0.21 4.39 17.15
CA ALA A 87 -0.25 3.62 18.30
C ALA A 87 -1.75 3.76 18.54
N ALA A 88 -2.30 4.98 18.51
CA ALA A 88 -3.73 5.22 18.61
C ALA A 88 -4.50 4.61 17.42
N ALA A 89 -4.01 4.83 16.20
CA ALA A 89 -4.61 4.27 14.99
C ALA A 89 -4.69 2.74 14.99
N TYR A 90 -3.64 2.07 15.50
CA TYR A 90 -3.60 0.62 15.68
C TYR A 90 -4.60 0.13 16.74
N GLN A 91 -4.89 0.91 17.78
CA GLN A 91 -5.94 0.57 18.74
C GLN A 91 -7.34 0.60 18.11
N ASP A 92 -7.63 1.53 17.19
CA ASP A 92 -8.89 1.50 16.43
C ASP A 92 -8.98 0.26 15.51
N ALA A 93 -7.86 -0.16 14.92
CA ALA A 93 -7.81 -1.39 14.13
C ALA A 93 -8.00 -2.64 15.01
N LEU A 94 -7.37 -2.72 16.19
CA LEU A 94 -7.57 -3.78 17.17
C LEU A 94 -9.01 -3.83 17.66
N ASP A 95 -9.62 -2.68 17.97
CA ASP A 95 -11.03 -2.60 18.34
C ASP A 95 -11.92 -3.15 17.22
N ALA A 96 -11.61 -2.86 15.95
CA ALA A 96 -12.34 -3.40 14.81
C ALA A 96 -12.16 -4.92 14.66
N VAL A 97 -10.93 -5.43 14.83
CA VAL A 97 -10.63 -6.87 14.86
C VAL A 97 -11.44 -7.55 15.97
N ASN A 98 -11.45 -7.01 17.18
CA ASN A 98 -12.09 -7.63 18.34
C ASN A 98 -13.61 -7.50 18.34
N ALA A 99 -14.17 -6.44 17.76
CA ALA A 99 -15.61 -6.23 17.69
C ALA A 99 -16.34 -7.25 16.79
N ASN A 100 -15.67 -7.81 15.78
CA ASN A 100 -16.24 -8.82 14.90
C ASN A 100 -15.72 -10.23 15.20
N THR A 101 -16.50 -11.01 15.94
CA THR A 101 -16.16 -12.40 16.30
C THR A 101 -16.89 -13.45 15.47
N LYS A 102 -17.77 -13.04 14.54
CA LYS A 102 -18.69 -13.96 13.86
C LYS A 102 -18.13 -14.51 12.55
N HIS A 103 -17.31 -13.73 11.85
CA HIS A 103 -16.74 -14.11 10.57
C HIS A 103 -15.47 -13.28 10.25
N PRO A 104 -14.65 -13.72 9.28
CA PRO A 104 -13.53 -12.93 8.76
C PRO A 104 -13.97 -11.57 8.21
N GLN A 105 -13.07 -10.59 8.26
CA GLN A 105 -13.32 -9.22 7.80
C GLN A 105 -12.06 -8.64 7.15
N PHE A 106 -12.24 -7.81 6.13
CA PHE A 106 -11.19 -6.96 5.57
C PHE A 106 -11.14 -5.62 6.30
N ILE A 107 -9.97 -5.25 6.83
CA ILE A 107 -9.75 -3.99 7.54
C ILE A 107 -8.65 -3.24 6.80
N GLN A 108 -8.96 -2.02 6.35
CA GLN A 108 -7.95 -1.12 5.79
C GLN A 108 -7.70 0.05 6.75
N LEU A 109 -6.46 0.23 7.17
CA LEU A 109 -6.03 1.38 7.96
C LEU A 109 -5.03 2.20 7.13
N ALA A 110 -5.34 3.48 6.91
CA ALA A 110 -4.37 4.45 6.40
C ALA A 110 -3.93 5.34 7.56
N THR A 111 -2.67 5.27 7.97
CA THR A 111 -2.12 6.08 9.07
C THR A 111 -1.80 7.52 8.62
N ILE A 112 -1.35 8.38 9.55
CA ILE A 112 -1.01 9.79 9.24
C ILE A 112 0.12 10.36 10.12
N GLN A 113 0.67 9.61 11.08
CA GLN A 113 1.69 10.10 12.02
C GLN A 113 2.98 10.55 11.32
N ASN A 114 3.39 9.89 10.24
CA ASN A 114 4.65 10.22 9.57
C ASN A 114 4.45 11.15 8.37
N HIS A 115 3.33 11.87 8.30
CA HIS A 115 3.07 12.84 7.24
C HIS A 115 3.73 14.20 7.52
N MET A 116 4.08 14.93 6.46
CA MET A 116 4.62 16.29 6.56
C MET A 116 3.67 17.26 7.30
N PRO A 117 4.16 18.34 7.94
CA PRO A 117 5.53 18.86 7.96
C PRO A 117 6.48 18.18 8.96
N TYR A 118 7.79 18.31 8.76
CA TYR A 118 8.85 17.70 9.60
C TYR A 118 9.69 18.76 10.33
N ASN A 119 9.19 19.27 11.47
CA ASN A 119 9.83 20.38 12.20
C ASN A 119 10.08 20.07 13.68
N ASN A 120 10.98 19.14 13.99
CA ASN A 120 11.46 18.80 15.34
C ASN A 120 10.34 18.71 16.41
N TRP A 121 9.28 17.98 16.07
CA TRP A 121 8.06 17.91 16.89
C TRP A 121 8.20 17.02 18.13
N TYR A 122 9.12 16.06 18.07
CA TYR A 122 9.30 15.01 19.05
C TYR A 122 10.37 15.39 20.06
N ALA A 123 10.04 15.26 21.35
CA ALA A 123 11.01 15.44 22.42
C ALA A 123 12.06 14.32 22.39
N ASN A 124 13.27 14.63 22.88
CA ASN A 124 14.38 13.68 23.01
C ASN A 124 14.66 12.93 21.69
N ASN A 125 14.81 13.68 20.60
CA ASN A 125 15.12 13.12 19.30
C ASN A 125 16.59 12.71 19.19
N GLN A 126 16.88 11.45 19.49
CA GLN A 126 18.23 10.89 19.44
C GLN A 126 18.87 10.93 18.04
N PHE A 127 18.05 11.00 16.98
CA PHE A 127 18.55 11.07 15.61
C PHE A 127 19.20 12.42 15.33
N GLN A 128 18.60 13.51 15.84
CA GLN A 128 19.18 14.86 15.79
C GLN A 128 20.55 14.92 16.47
N ASP A 129 20.66 14.31 17.66
CA ASP A 129 21.89 14.28 18.45
C ASP A 129 23.00 13.44 17.79
N SER A 130 22.61 12.38 17.09
CA SER A 130 23.54 11.45 16.42
C SER A 130 23.92 11.85 14.99
N ASP A 131 23.22 12.81 14.38
CA ASP A 131 23.44 13.13 12.97
C ASP A 131 24.77 13.87 12.75
N THR A 132 25.64 13.25 11.95
CA THR A 132 26.96 13.75 11.55
C THR A 132 27.01 14.16 10.08
N SER A 133 25.86 14.13 9.40
CA SER A 133 25.72 14.49 8.01
C SER A 133 26.12 15.95 7.75
N GLN A 134 26.54 16.22 6.51
CA GLN A 134 26.85 17.57 6.03
C GLN A 134 25.68 18.16 5.24
N LEU A 135 24.45 17.76 5.58
CA LEU A 135 23.23 18.23 4.92
C LEU A 135 22.87 19.65 5.36
N SER A 136 22.08 20.34 4.54
CA SER A 136 21.54 21.65 4.90
C SER A 136 20.62 21.54 6.13
N GLY A 137 20.47 22.64 6.90
CA GLY A 137 19.71 22.61 8.16
C GLY A 137 18.26 22.14 8.01
N ASP A 138 17.57 22.53 6.94
CA ASP A 138 16.17 22.16 6.69
C ASP A 138 16.02 20.68 6.29
N GLU A 139 16.87 20.21 5.37
CA GLU A 139 16.90 18.79 4.95
C GLU A 139 17.27 17.89 6.13
N ARG A 140 18.33 18.25 6.86
CA ARG A 140 18.78 17.56 8.07
C ARG A 140 17.67 17.49 9.11
N SER A 141 17.10 18.62 9.52
CA SER A 141 16.04 18.66 10.53
C SER A 141 14.82 17.85 10.12
N SER A 142 14.48 17.85 8.83
CA SER A 142 13.37 17.06 8.31
C SER A 142 13.65 15.55 8.42
N ILE A 143 14.86 15.12 8.02
CA ILE A 143 15.29 13.73 8.11
C ILE A 143 15.36 13.27 9.56
N ASP A 144 15.94 14.06 10.46
CA ASP A 144 16.02 13.75 11.89
C ASP A 144 14.63 13.59 12.50
N THR A 145 13.69 14.47 12.13
CA THR A 145 12.30 14.40 12.61
C THR A 145 11.58 13.15 12.07
N TYR A 146 11.75 12.85 10.78
CA TYR A 146 11.16 11.68 10.15
C TYR A 146 11.72 10.37 10.73
N ALA A 147 13.04 10.28 10.94
CA ALA A 147 13.70 9.12 11.55
C ALA A 147 13.15 8.84 12.97
N LYS A 148 12.89 9.88 13.75
CA LYS A 148 12.23 9.75 15.06
C LYS A 148 10.80 9.25 14.94
N GLY A 149 10.02 9.77 13.99
CA GLY A 149 8.66 9.31 13.71
C GLY A 149 8.62 7.82 13.34
N VAL A 150 9.49 7.39 12.43
CA VAL A 150 9.64 5.98 12.03
C VAL A 150 10.04 5.10 13.22
N ASN A 151 10.96 5.53 14.08
CA ASN A 151 11.32 4.81 15.28
C ASN A 151 10.15 4.63 16.27
N ILE A 152 9.26 5.63 16.37
CA ILE A 152 8.04 5.49 17.18
C ILE A 152 7.06 4.52 16.52
N THR A 153 6.88 4.61 15.19
CA THR A 153 6.05 3.66 14.42
C THR A 153 6.55 2.22 14.55
N ASP A 154 7.87 1.99 14.57
CA ASP A 154 8.47 0.67 14.74
C ASP A 154 8.07 0.02 16.08
N GLN A 155 8.17 0.77 17.19
CA GLN A 155 7.72 0.31 18.49
C GLN A 155 6.19 0.09 18.52
N ALA A 156 5.41 1.02 17.99
CA ALA A 156 3.95 0.90 17.93
C ALA A 156 3.51 -0.31 17.09
N THR A 157 4.22 -0.60 16.00
CA THR A 157 3.97 -1.77 15.15
C THR A 157 4.28 -3.05 15.89
N THR A 158 5.40 -3.11 16.61
CA THR A 158 5.74 -4.25 17.48
C THR A 158 4.63 -4.51 18.52
N ASP A 159 4.17 -3.46 19.20
CA ASP A 159 3.10 -3.59 20.20
C ASP A 159 1.77 -4.01 19.58
N PHE A 160 1.46 -3.52 18.37
CA PHE A 160 0.25 -3.90 17.62
C PHE A 160 0.29 -5.38 17.22
N LEU A 161 1.38 -5.86 16.64
CA LEU A 161 1.53 -7.26 16.24
C LEU A 161 1.49 -8.18 17.47
N ASN A 162 2.14 -7.80 18.58
CA ASN A 162 2.07 -8.53 19.84
C ASN A 162 0.65 -8.66 20.38
N GLN A 163 -0.18 -7.61 20.26
CA GLN A 163 -1.59 -7.65 20.65
C GLN A 163 -2.42 -8.52 19.70
N LEU A 164 -2.16 -8.47 18.39
CA LEU A 164 -2.79 -9.36 17.41
C LEU A 164 -2.43 -10.84 17.64
N ASP A 165 -1.23 -11.12 18.15
CA ASP A 165 -0.81 -12.46 18.54
C ASP A 165 -1.62 -13.04 19.70
N GLN A 166 -2.21 -12.19 20.54
CA GLN A 166 -3.12 -12.63 21.61
C GLN A 166 -4.56 -12.84 21.13
N VAL A 167 -4.87 -12.52 19.87
CA VAL A 167 -6.22 -12.69 19.31
C VAL A 167 -6.43 -14.15 18.92
N ASN A 168 -7.45 -14.80 19.51
CA ASN A 168 -7.79 -16.22 19.29
C ASN A 168 -8.48 -16.52 17.94
N LYS A 169 -8.13 -15.79 16.88
CA LYS A 169 -8.58 -16.05 15.51
C LYS A 169 -7.48 -15.68 14.51
N PRO A 170 -7.40 -16.33 13.34
CA PRO A 170 -6.42 -16.00 12.32
C PRO A 170 -6.51 -14.53 11.88
N VAL A 171 -5.37 -13.84 11.89
CA VAL A 171 -5.18 -12.49 11.37
C VAL A 171 -3.95 -12.48 10.47
N THR A 172 -4.08 -11.88 9.29
CA THR A 172 -2.97 -11.56 8.41
C THR A 172 -2.90 -10.05 8.21
N VAL A 173 -1.71 -9.49 8.34
CA VAL A 173 -1.40 -8.07 8.17
C VAL A 173 -0.54 -7.92 6.92
N ILE A 174 -0.99 -7.06 6.01
CA ILE A 174 -0.17 -6.52 4.92
C ILE A 174 0.21 -5.12 5.37
N PHE A 175 1.47 -4.92 5.75
CA PHE A 175 2.01 -3.62 6.11
C PHE A 175 2.89 -3.13 4.97
N TYR A 176 2.78 -1.87 4.58
CA TYR A 176 3.63 -1.27 3.57
C TYR A 176 3.75 0.24 3.78
N GLY A 177 4.92 0.81 3.48
CA GLY A 177 5.05 2.25 3.26
C GLY A 177 4.41 2.66 1.94
N ASP A 178 3.69 3.77 1.90
CA ASP A 178 3.03 4.25 0.68
C ASP A 178 4.00 4.99 -0.25
N HIS A 179 4.91 5.76 0.32
CA HIS A 179 6.06 6.37 -0.37
C HIS A 179 7.10 6.89 0.63
N LEU A 180 8.34 7.13 0.16
CA LEU A 180 9.30 7.92 0.92
C LEU A 180 8.87 9.40 0.99
N PRO A 181 9.17 10.11 2.09
CA PRO A 181 8.92 11.54 2.17
C PRO A 181 9.82 12.30 1.19
N GLY A 182 9.29 13.38 0.60
CA GLY A 182 10.02 14.26 -0.33
C GLY A 182 11.07 15.16 0.34
N ILE A 183 11.79 14.67 1.33
CA ILE A 183 12.75 15.43 2.15
C ILE A 183 14.21 15.19 1.78
N TYR A 184 14.49 14.25 0.89
CA TYR A 184 15.85 13.84 0.52
C TYR A 184 16.39 14.61 -0.71
N SER A 185 16.39 15.95 -0.67
CA SER A 185 16.81 16.78 -1.80
C SER A 185 18.24 16.50 -2.29
N THR A 186 19.17 16.24 -1.37
CA THR A 186 20.55 15.92 -1.72
C THR A 186 20.65 14.57 -2.43
N ALA A 187 19.95 13.54 -1.93
CA ALA A 187 19.93 12.23 -2.60
C ALA A 187 19.23 12.29 -3.96
N ALA A 188 18.14 13.04 -4.06
CA ALA A 188 17.37 13.22 -5.30
C ALA A 188 18.15 13.96 -6.40
N SER A 189 19.25 14.66 -6.05
CA SER A 189 20.11 15.32 -7.03
C SER A 189 20.95 14.35 -7.89
N ASP A 190 21.13 13.10 -7.44
CA ASP A 190 21.74 12.04 -8.23
C ASP A 190 20.65 11.16 -8.86
N PRO A 191 20.49 11.16 -10.20
CA PRO A 191 19.50 10.34 -10.89
C PRO A 191 19.63 8.83 -10.62
N LYS A 192 20.80 8.35 -10.19
CA LYS A 192 21.02 6.94 -9.83
C LYS A 192 20.23 6.51 -8.61
N ASN A 193 19.83 7.46 -7.75
CA ASN A 193 19.01 7.17 -6.57
C ASN A 193 17.52 7.04 -6.89
N GLY A 194 17.13 7.15 -8.16
CA GLY A 194 15.72 7.12 -8.57
C GLY A 194 14.93 5.93 -8.02
N VAL A 195 15.44 4.70 -8.20
CA VAL A 195 14.78 3.49 -7.69
C VAL A 195 14.73 3.49 -6.17
N ASN A 196 15.87 3.70 -5.50
CA ASN A 196 15.96 3.70 -4.03
C ASN A 196 15.03 4.73 -3.38
N LEU A 197 14.80 5.88 -4.03
CA LEU A 197 13.91 6.93 -3.53
C LEU A 197 12.41 6.62 -3.76
N HIS A 198 12.09 5.50 -4.42
CA HIS A 198 10.74 5.01 -4.67
C HIS A 198 10.53 3.56 -4.19
N GLU A 199 11.45 3.06 -3.38
CA GLU A 199 11.39 1.74 -2.76
C GLU A 199 11.05 1.89 -1.28
N THR A 200 9.95 1.30 -0.85
CA THR A 200 9.49 1.33 0.54
C THR A 200 9.36 -0.08 1.08
N ASP A 201 9.59 -0.24 2.38
CA ASP A 201 9.45 -1.52 3.04
C ASP A 201 8.00 -2.01 3.09
N TYR A 202 7.84 -3.32 3.03
CA TYR A 202 6.57 -3.99 3.27
C TYR A 202 6.80 -5.33 3.97
N PHE A 203 5.77 -5.86 4.62
CA PHE A 203 5.75 -7.24 5.08
C PHE A 203 4.35 -7.82 5.07
N ILE A 204 4.29 -9.14 4.93
CA ILE A 204 3.08 -9.94 5.15
C ILE A 204 3.34 -10.82 6.37
N TRP A 205 2.48 -10.69 7.36
CA TRP A 205 2.62 -11.36 8.65
C TRP A 205 1.30 -11.98 9.06
N SER A 206 1.35 -13.15 9.70
CA SER A 206 0.17 -13.77 10.30
C SER A 206 0.40 -14.10 11.76
N ASN A 207 -0.63 -13.88 12.58
CA ASN A 207 -0.59 -14.11 14.02
C ASN A 207 -0.52 -15.60 14.38
N GLN A 208 -0.23 -15.91 15.66
CA GLN A 208 -0.10 -17.29 16.15
C GLN A 208 -1.32 -18.18 15.90
N ALA A 209 -2.53 -17.60 15.84
CA ALA A 209 -3.75 -18.36 15.58
C ALA A 209 -3.93 -18.76 14.10
N SER A 210 -3.11 -18.22 13.19
CA SER A 210 -3.16 -18.51 11.75
C SER A 210 -2.29 -19.72 11.39
N GLU A 211 -2.77 -20.57 10.48
CA GLU A 211 -1.97 -21.67 9.91
C GLU A 211 -0.74 -21.16 9.13
N SER A 212 -0.78 -19.90 8.66
CA SER A 212 0.33 -19.24 7.96
C SER A 212 1.32 -18.52 8.90
N ASN A 213 1.22 -18.73 10.21
CA ASN A 213 2.22 -18.19 11.14
C ASN A 213 3.61 -18.75 10.81
N GLY A 214 4.59 -17.86 10.68
CA GLY A 214 5.96 -18.23 10.32
C GLY A 214 6.18 -18.56 8.84
N THR A 215 5.14 -18.51 7.99
CA THR A 215 5.30 -18.65 6.53
C THR A 215 6.19 -17.53 5.98
N LYS A 216 7.08 -17.89 5.06
CA LYS A 216 7.92 -17.00 4.28
C LYS A 216 7.78 -17.37 2.81
N LEU A 217 7.45 -16.38 1.99
CA LEU A 217 7.43 -16.53 0.53
C LEU A 217 8.85 -16.63 -0.02
N ASP A 218 9.01 -17.17 -1.24
CA ASP A 218 10.31 -17.20 -1.90
C ASP A 218 10.82 -15.76 -2.08
N ALA A 219 12.07 -15.52 -1.71
CA ALA A 219 12.69 -14.21 -1.85
C ALA A 219 12.78 -13.77 -3.32
N LYS A 220 12.83 -14.71 -4.27
CA LYS A 220 12.81 -14.37 -5.71
C LYS A 220 11.51 -13.71 -6.15
N GLU A 221 10.41 -14.08 -5.52
CA GLU A 221 9.09 -13.52 -5.82
C GLU A 221 8.80 -12.32 -4.91
N SER A 222 9.32 -12.30 -3.69
CA SER A 222 8.91 -11.32 -2.67
C SER A 222 9.92 -10.21 -2.35
N SER A 223 11.17 -10.24 -2.85
CA SER A 223 12.14 -9.20 -2.50
C SER A 223 11.78 -7.82 -3.05
N TYR A 224 11.24 -7.76 -4.27
CA TYR A 224 10.81 -6.53 -4.92
C TYR A 224 9.44 -6.74 -5.51
N THR A 225 8.49 -5.87 -5.17
CA THR A 225 7.14 -5.96 -5.69
C THR A 225 6.49 -4.59 -5.84
N SER A 226 5.42 -4.51 -6.62
CA SER A 226 4.54 -3.34 -6.66
C SER A 226 3.31 -3.53 -5.79
N SER A 227 2.76 -2.44 -5.26
CA SER A 227 1.57 -2.49 -4.40
C SER A 227 0.34 -3.14 -5.05
N SER A 228 0.29 -3.22 -6.39
CA SER A 228 -0.73 -3.97 -7.13
C SER A 228 -0.69 -5.49 -6.88
N PHE A 229 0.43 -6.02 -6.40
CA PHE A 229 0.67 -7.45 -6.20
C PHE A 229 0.65 -7.87 -4.73
N PHE A 230 0.37 -6.96 -3.79
CA PHE A 230 0.27 -7.35 -2.37
C PHE A 230 -0.84 -8.37 -2.08
N MET A 231 -1.93 -8.34 -2.85
CA MET A 231 -3.03 -9.28 -2.65
C MET A 231 -2.78 -10.69 -3.19
N PRO A 232 -2.17 -10.91 -4.38
CA PRO A 232 -1.70 -12.25 -4.75
C PRO A 232 -0.64 -12.76 -3.77
N LEU A 233 0.35 -11.95 -3.38
CA LEU A 233 1.34 -12.33 -2.36
C LEU A 233 0.69 -12.71 -1.03
N ALA A 234 -0.32 -11.96 -0.58
CA ALA A 234 -1.04 -12.30 0.65
C ALA A 234 -1.85 -13.58 0.50
N ALA A 235 -2.44 -13.83 -0.66
CA ALA A 235 -3.15 -15.07 -0.94
C ALA A 235 -2.20 -16.27 -0.94
N GLU A 236 -1.02 -16.15 -1.56
CA GLU A 236 0.04 -17.18 -1.53
C GLU A 236 0.49 -17.45 -0.10
N HIS A 237 0.79 -16.40 0.67
CA HIS A 237 1.19 -16.50 2.08
C HIS A 237 0.13 -17.22 2.93
N MET A 238 -1.15 -16.95 2.67
CA MET A 238 -2.27 -17.58 3.34
C MET A 238 -2.62 -18.98 2.80
N ASN A 239 -1.95 -19.45 1.75
CA ASN A 239 -2.36 -20.63 0.96
C ASN A 239 -3.88 -20.58 0.62
N ALA A 240 -4.34 -19.39 0.26
CA ALA A 240 -5.74 -19.10 0.04
C ALA A 240 -6.17 -19.46 -1.39
N LYS A 241 -7.44 -19.81 -1.55
CA LYS A 241 -8.04 -19.91 -2.88
C LYS A 241 -8.13 -18.53 -3.52
N VAL A 242 -7.82 -18.47 -4.81
CA VAL A 242 -7.78 -17.22 -5.58
C VAL A 242 -8.82 -17.21 -6.70
N SER A 243 -9.19 -16.02 -7.15
CA SER A 243 -9.95 -15.83 -8.38
C SER A 243 -9.04 -15.92 -9.61
N PRO A 244 -9.57 -16.14 -10.82
CA PRO A 244 -8.78 -16.03 -12.05
C PRO A 244 -8.05 -14.70 -12.21
N TYR A 245 -8.61 -13.60 -11.66
CA TYR A 245 -7.95 -12.30 -11.66
C TYR A 245 -6.71 -12.27 -10.75
N LEU A 246 -6.81 -12.82 -9.54
CA LEU A 246 -5.66 -12.90 -8.62
C LEU A 246 -4.57 -13.83 -9.18
N GLU A 247 -4.95 -14.98 -9.74
CA GLU A 247 -4.04 -15.88 -10.46
C GLU A 247 -3.34 -15.17 -11.63
N PHE A 248 -4.09 -14.37 -12.40
CA PHE A 248 -3.52 -13.58 -13.49
C PHE A 248 -2.51 -12.56 -12.97
N LEU A 249 -2.82 -11.84 -11.88
CA LEU A 249 -1.89 -10.89 -11.27
C LEU A 249 -0.63 -11.59 -10.77
N ASP A 250 -0.76 -12.80 -10.21
CA ASP A 250 0.36 -13.62 -9.76
C ASP A 250 1.26 -14.04 -10.93
N THR A 251 0.66 -14.50 -12.04
CA THR A 251 1.40 -14.83 -13.27
C THR A 251 2.14 -13.62 -13.86
N VAL A 252 1.54 -12.42 -13.77
CA VAL A 252 2.20 -11.17 -14.20
C VAL A 252 3.38 -10.86 -13.27
N HIS A 253 3.18 -11.03 -11.97
CA HIS A 253 4.17 -10.76 -10.94
C HIS A 253 5.42 -11.64 -11.07
N GLU A 254 5.25 -12.96 -11.32
CA GLU A 254 6.38 -13.89 -11.54
C GLU A 254 7.32 -13.45 -12.69
N GLU A 255 6.76 -12.84 -13.74
CA GLU A 255 7.53 -12.39 -14.89
C GLU A 255 8.01 -10.93 -14.74
N ILE A 256 7.28 -10.12 -13.98
CA ILE A 256 7.48 -8.67 -13.82
C ILE A 256 7.19 -8.28 -12.36
N PRO A 257 8.14 -8.51 -11.45
CA PRO A 257 7.91 -8.35 -10.01
C PRO A 257 7.48 -6.94 -9.63
N ALA A 258 8.11 -5.92 -10.20
CA ALA A 258 7.72 -4.53 -9.95
C ALA A 258 7.67 -3.68 -11.21
N MET A 259 6.71 -2.75 -11.23
CA MET A 259 6.55 -1.74 -12.26
C MET A 259 6.07 -0.42 -11.65
N THR A 260 6.71 0.67 -12.05
CA THR A 260 6.32 2.01 -11.63
C THR A 260 6.43 3.00 -12.79
N ARG A 261 5.95 4.23 -12.55
CA ARG A 261 6.20 5.36 -13.44
C ARG A 261 7.71 5.63 -13.52
N PRO A 262 8.17 6.46 -14.46
CA PRO A 262 9.59 6.81 -14.54
C PRO A 262 10.08 7.35 -13.21
N VAL A 263 11.07 6.67 -12.61
CA VAL A 263 11.72 7.12 -11.38
C VAL A 263 13.12 7.68 -11.61
N SER A 264 13.61 7.67 -12.86
CA SER A 264 14.87 8.34 -13.25
C SER A 264 14.78 8.96 -14.64
N SER A 265 15.60 9.98 -14.91
CA SER A 265 15.85 10.48 -16.27
C SER A 265 16.81 9.59 -17.07
N THR A 266 17.34 8.52 -16.44
CA THR A 266 18.31 7.59 -17.02
C THR A 266 17.68 6.29 -17.52
N SER A 267 16.37 6.09 -17.37
CA SER A 267 15.68 5.10 -18.19
C SER A 267 15.89 5.52 -19.64
N ASP A 268 16.61 4.70 -20.40
CA ASP A 268 16.94 4.93 -21.79
C ASP A 268 15.81 5.68 -22.51
N GLN A 269 16.08 6.94 -22.86
CA GLN A 269 15.24 7.71 -23.78
C GLN A 269 15.38 7.16 -25.21
N THR A 270 15.49 5.84 -25.36
CA THR A 270 15.48 5.17 -26.65
C THR A 270 14.05 5.09 -27.13
N GLY A 271 13.54 6.21 -27.61
CA GLY A 271 12.61 6.31 -28.75
C GLY A 271 11.25 5.61 -28.68
N ASP A 272 10.91 4.88 -27.63
CA ASP A 272 9.61 4.22 -27.49
C ASP A 272 8.78 4.91 -26.41
N ASN A 273 7.50 5.08 -26.67
CA ASN A 273 6.53 5.84 -25.86
C ASN A 273 6.18 5.15 -24.51
N ASN A 274 7.09 4.35 -23.96
CA ASN A 274 6.94 3.53 -22.77
C ASN A 274 7.90 3.98 -21.67
N ASN A 275 7.79 5.25 -21.28
CA ASN A 275 8.49 5.84 -20.15
C ASN A 275 7.97 5.18 -18.85
N LYS A 276 8.52 4.01 -18.47
CA LYS A 276 8.15 3.21 -17.29
C LYS A 276 9.40 2.55 -16.73
N THR A 277 9.41 2.28 -15.42
CA THR A 277 10.50 1.53 -14.78
C THR A 277 9.97 0.16 -14.37
N TYR A 278 10.62 -0.89 -14.85
CA TYR A 278 10.38 -2.27 -14.47
C TYR A 278 11.58 -2.81 -13.69
N LEU A 279 11.35 -3.64 -12.68
CA LEU A 279 12.42 -4.32 -11.95
C LEU A 279 12.34 -5.83 -12.18
N ALA A 280 13.50 -6.48 -12.28
CA ALA A 280 13.63 -7.92 -12.16
C ALA A 280 13.58 -8.36 -10.69
N ALA A 281 13.51 -9.68 -10.47
CA ALA A 281 13.48 -10.30 -9.14
C ALA A 281 14.68 -9.94 -8.24
N ASP A 282 15.82 -9.56 -8.82
CA ASP A 282 17.02 -9.13 -8.09
C ASP A 282 17.06 -7.61 -7.83
N GLY A 283 16.02 -6.87 -8.20
CA GLY A 283 15.90 -5.42 -8.03
C GLY A 283 16.55 -4.60 -9.14
N THR A 284 17.15 -5.24 -10.15
CA THR A 284 17.75 -4.51 -11.28
C THR A 284 16.70 -3.95 -12.21
N THR A 285 16.94 -2.75 -12.74
CA THR A 285 16.04 -2.13 -13.73
C THR A 285 16.12 -2.84 -15.07
N VAL A 286 14.96 -3.15 -15.66
CA VAL A 286 14.84 -3.84 -16.95
C VAL A 286 14.16 -2.94 -17.98
N SER A 287 14.78 -2.78 -19.15
CA SER A 287 14.16 -2.12 -20.30
C SER A 287 13.13 -3.04 -20.97
N TYR A 288 12.10 -2.46 -21.59
CA TYR A 288 11.04 -3.24 -22.24
C TYR A 288 11.55 -4.08 -23.43
N ASP A 289 12.42 -3.53 -24.27
CA ASP A 289 12.91 -4.19 -25.49
C ASP A 289 13.56 -5.57 -25.28
N PRO A 290 14.46 -5.76 -24.31
CA PRO A 290 15.05 -7.08 -24.04
C PRO A 290 14.13 -8.06 -23.29
N MET A 291 12.93 -7.65 -22.86
CA MET A 291 12.02 -8.56 -22.14
C MET A 291 11.61 -9.77 -22.97
N SER A 292 11.30 -10.87 -22.27
CA SER A 292 10.80 -12.10 -22.87
C SER A 292 9.48 -11.85 -23.62
N ALA A 293 9.18 -12.65 -24.65
CA ALA A 293 7.89 -12.58 -25.34
C ALA A 293 6.71 -12.86 -24.39
N LYS A 294 6.91 -13.68 -23.35
CA LYS A 294 5.91 -13.96 -22.31
C LYS A 294 5.62 -12.69 -21.49
N ALA A 295 6.66 -12.03 -20.98
CA ALA A 295 6.54 -10.81 -20.19
C ALA A 295 5.84 -9.68 -20.98
N LYS A 296 6.25 -9.45 -22.25
CA LYS A 296 5.60 -8.46 -23.12
C LYS A 296 4.12 -8.75 -23.32
N LYS A 297 3.77 -10.01 -23.60
CA LYS A 297 2.38 -10.44 -23.76
C LYS A 297 1.56 -10.21 -22.48
N LEU A 298 2.12 -10.55 -21.32
CA LEU A 298 1.45 -10.34 -20.02
C LEU A 298 1.22 -8.86 -19.70
N LEU A 299 2.17 -7.96 -20.04
CA LEU A 299 1.95 -6.51 -19.92
C LEU A 299 0.80 -6.02 -20.80
N GLU A 300 0.73 -6.49 -22.03
CA GLU A 300 -0.37 -6.14 -22.94
C GLU A 300 -1.71 -6.64 -22.40
N GLU A 301 -1.78 -7.89 -21.93
CA GLU A 301 -2.98 -8.46 -21.30
C GLU A 301 -3.36 -7.69 -20.03
N TYR A 302 -2.40 -7.32 -19.19
CA TYR A 302 -2.66 -6.56 -17.97
C TYR A 302 -3.20 -5.17 -18.28
N LYS A 303 -2.66 -4.50 -19.30
CA LYS A 303 -3.18 -3.23 -19.81
C LYS A 303 -4.61 -3.35 -20.33
N LEU A 304 -4.96 -4.45 -21.01
CA LEU A 304 -6.33 -4.69 -21.47
C LEU A 304 -7.30 -4.92 -20.32
N VAL A 305 -6.92 -5.70 -19.30
CA VAL A 305 -7.71 -5.91 -18.07
C VAL A 305 -7.92 -4.57 -17.36
N GLN A 306 -6.86 -3.79 -17.17
CA GLN A 306 -6.94 -2.46 -16.56
C GLN A 306 -7.84 -1.52 -17.37
N TYR A 307 -7.70 -1.50 -18.69
CA TYR A 307 -8.53 -0.69 -19.57
C TYR A 307 -10.01 -1.05 -19.40
N ASP A 308 -10.36 -2.34 -19.47
CA ASP A 308 -11.74 -2.80 -19.33
C ASP A 308 -12.36 -2.45 -17.98
N LEU A 309 -11.57 -2.52 -16.90
CA LEU A 309 -11.97 -2.15 -15.53
C LEU A 309 -12.11 -0.63 -15.29
N THR A 310 -11.63 0.20 -16.21
CA THR A 310 -11.53 1.65 -15.99
C THR A 310 -12.28 2.46 -17.05
N ALA A 311 -11.75 2.51 -18.26
CA ALA A 311 -12.27 3.31 -19.37
C ALA A 311 -13.04 2.48 -20.42
N GLY A 312 -12.93 1.16 -20.36
CA GLY A 312 -13.55 0.23 -21.29
C GLY A 312 -15.03 -0.02 -21.00
N LYS A 313 -15.51 -1.19 -21.43
CA LYS A 313 -16.94 -1.53 -21.37
C LYS A 313 -17.30 -2.40 -20.16
N GLY A 314 -16.30 -2.84 -19.39
CA GLY A 314 -16.50 -3.71 -18.23
C GLY A 314 -16.91 -5.13 -18.64
N TYR A 315 -16.41 -5.64 -19.77
CA TYR A 315 -16.71 -6.98 -20.26
C TYR A 315 -16.39 -8.06 -19.22
N LEU A 316 -15.33 -7.89 -18.43
CA LEU A 316 -14.91 -8.86 -17.42
C LEU A 316 -15.93 -8.99 -16.27
N ASN A 317 -16.75 -7.96 -16.01
CA ASN A 317 -17.76 -7.98 -14.95
C ASN A 317 -18.90 -8.97 -15.24
N ASP A 318 -19.13 -9.31 -16.51
CA ASP A 318 -20.14 -10.30 -16.94
C ASP A 318 -19.58 -11.73 -17.00
N THR A 319 -18.36 -11.93 -16.49
CA THR A 319 -17.67 -13.23 -16.46
C THR A 319 -17.40 -13.67 -15.03
N LYS A 320 -16.82 -14.87 -14.86
CA LYS A 320 -16.37 -15.40 -13.56
C LYS A 320 -14.92 -15.01 -13.22
N PHE A 321 -14.37 -13.99 -13.88
CA PHE A 321 -12.95 -13.64 -13.77
C PHE A 321 -12.56 -13.16 -12.36
N PHE A 322 -13.51 -12.54 -11.63
CA PHE A 322 -13.29 -12.04 -10.28
C PHE A 322 -13.78 -12.98 -9.17
N ASP A 323 -14.46 -14.07 -9.52
CA ASP A 323 -15.07 -14.99 -8.55
C ASP A 323 -14.00 -15.86 -7.88
N VAL A 324 -13.96 -15.85 -6.55
CA VAL A 324 -13.20 -16.83 -5.76
C VAL A 324 -14.00 -18.13 -5.67
N LYS A 325 -13.40 -19.27 -6.03
CA LYS A 325 -14.02 -20.60 -6.00
C LYS A 325 -13.21 -21.55 -5.13
#